data_AF-A0A4P6PD43-F1
#
_entry.id   AF-A0A4P6PD43-F1
#
_cell.length_a   1.000
_cell.length_b   1.000
_cell.length_c   1.000
_cell.angle_alpha   90.00
_cell.angle_beta   90.00
_cell.angle_gamma   90.00
#
_symmetry.space_group_name_H-M   'P 1'
#
loop_
_entity.id
_entity.type
_entity.pdbx_description
1 polymer ?
#
loop_
_entity_poly.entity_id
_entity_poly.type
_entity_poly.pdbx_seq_one_letter_code
_entity_poly.pdbx_strand_id
1 'polypeptide(L)' 'MSEVKKLADGSTAEVQTMYVGYAVGYSCNNNGDVAFIGTPTSEGWKWEQDNSIARTVADSISILKNEKVAAFMPLPVSVD' A
#
# COMPACT_ATOMS: atom_id res chain seq x y z
N MET A 1 -0.70 -9.46 0.68
CA MET A 1 -1.75 -10.18 -0.09
C MET A 1 -1.77 -9.64 -1.50
N SER A 2 -2.03 -10.45 -2.53
CA SER A 2 -2.23 -9.93 -3.89
C SER A 2 -3.69 -9.50 -4.09
N GLU A 3 -3.91 -8.32 -4.66
CA GLU A 3 -5.22 -7.74 -4.98
C GLU A 3 -5.18 -7.08 -6.36
N VAL A 4 -6.34 -6.92 -7.01
CA VAL A 4 -6.46 -6.11 -8.23
C VAL A 4 -7.08 -4.77 -7.86
N LYS A 5 -6.41 -3.67 -8.23
CA LYS A 5 -6.94 -2.31 -8.04
C LYS A 5 -7.05 -1.57 -9.36
N LYS A 6 -8.05 -0.70 -9.46
CA LYS A 6 -8.21 0.26 -10.56
C LYS A 6 -7.29 1.45 -10.31
N LEU A 7 -6.55 1.86 -11.32
CA LEU A 7 -5.66 3.01 -11.31
C LEU A 7 -6.42 4.29 -11.70
N ALA A 8 -5.81 5.45 -11.43
CA ALA A 8 -6.37 6.75 -11.79
C ALA A 8 -6.63 6.93 -13.29
N ASP A 9 -5.85 6.29 -14.16
CA ASP A 9 -6.03 6.31 -15.62
C ASP A 9 -7.15 5.36 -16.11
N GLY A 10 -7.81 4.65 -15.20
CA GLY A 10 -8.89 3.71 -15.49
C GLY A 10 -8.44 2.29 -15.80
N SER A 11 -7.14 2.05 -15.93
CA SER A 11 -6.56 0.72 -16.08
C SER A 11 -6.59 -0.06 -14.75
N THR A 12 -6.19 -1.33 -14.77
CA THR A 12 -6.09 -2.17 -13.57
C THR A 12 -4.67 -2.67 -13.38
N ALA A 13 -4.26 -2.81 -12.12
CA ALA A 13 -2.98 -3.37 -11.74
C ALA A 13 -3.14 -4.43 -10.64
N GLU A 14 -2.32 -5.47 -10.73
CA GLU A 14 -2.06 -6.34 -9.59
C GLU A 14 -1.17 -5.60 -8.59
N VAL A 15 -1.60 -5.57 -7.34
CA VAL A 15 -0.91 -4.90 -6.24
C VAL A 15 -0.72 -5.85 -5.07
N GLN A 16 0.38 -5.65 -4.36
CA GLN A 16 0.63 -6.26 -3.07
C GLN A 16 0.12 -5.32 -1.98
N THR A 17 -0.71 -5.83 -1.08
CA THR A 17 -1.26 -5.08 0.06
C THR A 17 -0.67 -5.55 1.38
N MET A 18 -0.32 -4.59 2.22
CA MET A 18 0.08 -4.73 3.62
C MET A 18 -0.92 -3.99 4.51
N TYR A 19 -1.39 -4.64 5.57
CA TYR A 19 -2.28 -4.04 6.56
C TYR A 19 -1.52 -3.83 7.88
N VAL A 20 -1.62 -2.63 8.45
CA VAL A 20 -1.10 -2.33 9.78
C VAL A 20 -2.26 -2.39 10.76
N GLY A 21 -2.49 -3.59 11.30
CA GLY A 21 -3.69 -3.88 12.09
C GLY A 21 -4.97 -3.55 11.31
N TYR A 22 -5.90 -2.85 11.96
CA TYR A 22 -7.11 -2.29 11.34
C TYR A 22 -7.03 -0.79 11.05
N ALA A 23 -5.89 -0.14 11.31
CA ALA A 23 -5.80 1.33 11.24
C ALA A 23 -5.59 1.84 9.81
N VAL A 24 -4.69 1.19 9.06
CA VAL A 24 -4.31 1.64 7.72
C VAL A 24 -3.86 0.47 6.87
N GLY A 25 -4.17 0.53 5.57
CA GLY A 25 -3.66 -0.36 4.55
C GLY A 25 -2.73 0.38 3.59
N TYR A 26 -1.71 -0.29 3.08
CA TYR A 26 -0.88 0.22 2.00
C TYR A 26 -0.81 -0.81 0.88
N SER A 27 -0.95 -0.36 -0.36
CA SER A 27 -0.77 -1.23 -1.52
C SER A 27 0.25 -0.63 -2.48
N CYS A 28 1.00 -1.49 -3.16
CA CYS A 28 1.90 -1.08 -4.24
C CYS A 28 1.88 -2.13 -5.36
N ASN A 29 1.98 -1.68 -6.61
CA ASN A 29 2.13 -2.58 -7.74
C ASN A 29 3.53 -3.26 -7.74
N ASN A 30 3.69 -4.27 -8.59
CA ASN A 30 4.94 -5.02 -8.70
C ASN A 30 6.13 -4.18 -9.20
N ASN A 31 5.88 -3.09 -9.93
CA ASN A 31 6.92 -2.19 -10.42
C ASN A 31 7.45 -1.24 -9.33
N GLY A 32 6.70 -1.02 -8.25
CA GLY A 32 7.10 -0.12 -7.17
C GLY A 32 6.89 1.36 -7.48
N ASP A 33 6.06 1.70 -8.47
CA ASP A 33 5.84 3.07 -8.96
C ASP A 33 4.40 3.57 -8.78
N VAL A 34 3.46 2.67 -8.44
CA VAL A 34 2.06 3.01 -8.15
C VAL A 34 1.67 2.48 -6.78
N ALA A 35 1.16 3.35 -5.92
CA ALA A 35 0.77 2.99 -4.56
C ALA A 35 -0.53 3.65 -4.09
N PHE A 36 -1.08 3.08 -3.02
CA PHE A 36 -2.34 3.48 -2.44
C PHE A 36 -2.27 3.48 -0.91
N ILE A 37 -3.01 4.39 -0.29
CA ILE A 37 -3.29 4.42 1.15
C ILE A 37 -4.75 4.01 1.34
N GLY A 38 -4.98 3.07 2.25
CA GLY A 38 -6.29 2.53 2.60
C GLY A 38 -6.69 2.96 4.00
N THR A 39 -7.85 3.60 4.11
CA THR A 39 -8.46 3.95 5.41
C THR A 39 -9.70 3.07 5.62
N PRO A 40 -9.87 2.45 6.82
CA PRO A 40 -11.08 1.70 7.13
C PRO A 40 -12.29 2.64 7.24
N THR A 41 -13.43 2.20 6.75
CA THR A 41 -14.72 2.88 6.86
C THR A 41 -15.80 1.87 7.23
N SER A 42 -17.01 2.33 7.56
CA SER A 42 -18.16 1.45 7.79
C SER A 42 -18.56 0.60 6.58
N GLU A 43 -18.17 1.03 5.38
CA GLU A 43 -18.47 0.34 4.11
C GLU A 43 -17.30 -0.51 3.59
N GLY A 44 -16.20 -0.60 4.37
CA GLY A 44 -14.98 -1.29 3.99
C GLY A 44 -13.81 -0.32 3.80
N TRP A 45 -12.83 -0.70 3.00
CA TRP A 45 -11.62 0.11 2.82
C TRP A 45 -11.80 1.16 1.73
N LYS A 46 -11.60 2.43 2.09
CA LYS A 46 -11.46 3.52 1.13
C LYS A 46 -10.00 3.61 0.70
N TRP A 47 -9.72 3.40 -0.58
CA TRP A 47 -8.38 3.46 -1.15
C TRP A 47 -8.18 4.74 -1.95
N GLU A 48 -7.09 5.44 -1.68
CA GLU A 48 -6.68 6.64 -2.41
C GLU A 48 -5.29 6.41 -3.00
N GLN A 49 -5.12 6.75 -4.28
CA GLN A 49 -3.83 6.58 -4.95
C GLN A 49 -2.88 7.71 -4.52
N ASP A 50 -1.69 7.33 -4.07
CA ASP A 50 -0.58 8.23 -3.77
C ASP A 50 0.73 7.58 -4.23
N ASN A 51 1.21 7.99 -5.41
CA ASN A 51 2.44 7.44 -5.96
C ASN A 51 3.71 7.99 -5.27
N SER A 52 3.59 9.07 -4.48
CA SER A 52 4.75 9.66 -3.80
C SER A 52 5.34 8.73 -2.73
N ILE A 53 4.52 7.77 -2.25
CA ILE A 53 4.91 6.81 -1.22
C ILE A 53 5.30 5.44 -1.79
N ALA A 54 5.24 5.25 -3.12
CA ALA A 54 5.30 3.93 -3.74
C ALA A 54 6.57 3.16 -3.38
N ARG A 55 7.73 3.82 -3.43
CA ARG A 55 8.99 3.17 -3.10
C ARG A 55 9.06 2.72 -1.64
N THR A 56 8.61 3.56 -0.71
CA THR A 56 8.57 3.26 0.72
C THR A 56 7.63 2.08 1.01
N VAL A 57 6.47 2.02 0.36
CA VAL A 57 5.53 0.92 0.50
C VAL A 57 6.08 -0.38 -0.07
N ALA A 58 6.67 -0.34 -1.28
CA ALA A 58 7.30 -1.52 -1.89
C ALA A 58 8.41 -2.11 -1.01
N ASP A 59 9.28 -1.25 -0.46
CA ASP A 59 10.35 -1.67 0.44
C ASP A 59 9.81 -2.27 1.74
N SER A 60 8.75 -1.67 2.31
CA SER A 60 8.08 -2.20 3.51
C SER A 60 7.47 -3.59 3.28
N ILE A 61 6.85 -3.79 2.11
CA ILE A 61 6.28 -5.09 1.71
C ILE A 61 7.39 -6.13 1.53
N SER A 62 8.52 -5.78 0.90
CA SER A 62 9.65 -6.71 0.78
C SER A 62 10.26 -7.06 2.13
N ILE A 63 10.34 -6.13 3.08
CA ILE A 63 10.75 -6.42 4.46
C ILE A 63 9.77 -7.41 5.11
N LEU A 64 8.46 -7.17 5.00
CA LEU A 64 7.43 -8.06 5.53
C LEU A 64 7.52 -9.49 4.94
N LYS A 65 7.93 -9.61 3.68
CA LYS A 65 8.15 -10.89 3.00
C LYS A 65 9.50 -11.55 3.30
N ASN A 66 10.33 -10.94 4.16
CA ASN A 66 11.71 -11.35 4.43
C ASN A 66 12.62 -11.34 3.18
N GLU A 67 12.29 -10.52 2.17
CA GLU A 67 13.09 -10.32 0.95
C GLU A 67 14.15 -9.22 1.14
N LYS A 68 14.00 -8.41 2.20
CA LYS A 68 14.94 -7.35 2.62
C LYS A 68 15.17 -7.40 4.12
N VAL A 69 16.32 -6.86 4.55
CA VAL A 69 16.67 -6.71 5.96
C VAL A 69 15.70 -5.73 6.63
N ALA A 70 15.29 -6.03 7.87
CA ALA A 70 14.44 -5.17 8.67
C ALA A 70 15.04 -3.76 8.83
N ALA A 71 14.19 -2.75 8.67
CA ALA A 71 14.56 -1.34 8.76
C ALA A 71 13.40 -0.49 9.29
N PHE A 72 13.71 0.72 9.77
CA PHE A 72 12.70 1.72 10.09
C PHE A 72 12.18 2.37 8.81
N MET A 73 10.87 2.26 8.57
CA MET A 73 10.22 2.77 7.36
C MET A 73 9.30 3.95 7.71
N PRO A 74 9.47 5.14 7.10
CA PRO A 74 8.64 6.31 7.38
C PRO A 74 7.33 6.25 6.58
N LEU A 75 6.39 5.39 6.99
CA LEU A 75 5.09 5.28 6.35
C LEU A 75 4.13 6.37 6.89
N PRO A 76 3.37 7.05 6.01
CA PRO A 76 2.45 8.10 6.43
C PRO A 76 1.21 7.50 7.09
N VAL A 77 0.83 8.00 8.26
CA VAL A 77 -0.41 7.64 8.95
C VAL A 77 -1.11 8.90 9.41
N SER A 78 -2.42 8.98 9.21
CA SER A 78 -3.29 9.98 9.82
C SER A 78 -4.20 9.29 10.82
N VAL A 79 -4.45 9.95 11.94
CA VAL A 79 -5.42 9.52 12.95
C VAL A 79 -6.37 10.70 13.14
N ASP A 80 -7.62 10.52 12.72
CA ASP A 80 -8.69 11.51 12.90
C ASP A 80 -9.43 11.29 14.22
#